data_AF-A0A975AJS1-F1
#
_entry.id   AF-A0A975AJS1-F1
#
_cell.length_a   1.000
_cell.length_b   1.000
_cell.length_c   1.000
_cell.angle_alpha   90.00
_cell.angle_beta   90.00
_cell.angle_gamma   90.00
#
_symmetry.space_group_name_H-M   'P 1'
#
loop_
_entity.id
_entity.type
_entity.pdbx_description
1 polymer ?
#
loop_
_entity_poly.entity_id
_entity_poly.type
_entity_poly.pdbx_seq_one_letter_code
_entity_poly.pdbx_strand_id
1 'polypeptide(L)'
;MFEIISLLVGVVGTGIAIYQTAVINESRKRKNELQYLLAGINAAANQKQQAWQNQILLLPPPNTSEDLKIAQLCVRARDDAMELANLTSALEGTIDPDNSAIVTMMDKYRDIVIKNNEIARAAGTEGLGESTNN
;
A
#
# COMPACT_ATOMS: atom_id res chain seq x y z
N MET A 1 35.32 -39.53 27.40
CA MET A 1 35.74 -39.13 26.03
C MET A 1 34.52 -38.89 25.13
N PHE A 2 33.54 -39.80 25.07
CA PHE A 2 32.27 -39.61 24.34
C PHE A 2 31.45 -38.38 24.79
N GLU A 3 31.39 -38.10 26.10
CA GLU A 3 30.64 -36.94 26.63
C GLU A 3 31.19 -35.58 26.16
N ILE A 4 32.51 -35.47 25.98
CA ILE A 4 33.16 -34.24 25.52
C ILE A 4 32.83 -33.99 24.05
N ILE A 5 32.76 -35.06 23.25
CA ILE A 5 32.41 -35.00 21.83
C ILE A 5 30.92 -34.62 21.66
N SER A 6 30.01 -35.18 22.46
CA SER A 6 28.59 -34.80 22.42
C SER A 6 28.35 -33.36 22.87
N LEU A 7 29.10 -32.88 23.88
CA LEU A 7 29.04 -31.49 24.33
C LEU A 7 29.50 -30.53 23.23
N LEU A 8 30.63 -30.85 22.57
CA LEU A 8 31.17 -30.05 21.45
C LEU A 8 30.20 -29.98 20.27
N VAL A 9 29.59 -31.11 19.90
CA VAL A 9 28.58 -31.15 18.82
C VAL A 9 27.33 -30.34 19.19
N GLY A 10 26.89 -30.39 20.46
CA GLY A 10 25.75 -29.61 20.95
C GLY A 10 26.00 -28.09 20.92
N VAL A 11 27.20 -27.64 21.27
CA VAL A 11 27.58 -26.22 21.21
C VAL A 11 27.64 -25.72 19.77
N VAL A 12 28.21 -26.50 18.85
CA VAL A 12 28.28 -26.16 17.43
C VAL A 12 26.88 -26.11 16.80
N GLY A 13 26.02 -27.09 17.10
CA GLY A 13 24.63 -27.12 16.61
C GLY A 13 23.80 -25.93 17.09
N THR A 14 23.96 -25.54 18.36
CA THR A 14 23.30 -24.36 18.93
C THR A 14 23.78 -23.07 18.26
N GLY A 15 25.09 -22.94 17.99
CA GLY A 15 25.65 -21.80 17.26
C GLY A 15 25.10 -21.67 15.84
N ILE A 16 24.97 -22.79 15.12
CA ILE A 16 24.38 -22.82 13.77
C ILE A 16 22.90 -22.40 13.81
N ALA A 17 22.13 -22.90 14.78
CA ALA A 17 20.72 -22.54 14.93
C ALA A 17 20.52 -21.05 15.24
N ILE A 18 21.35 -20.46 16.09
CA ILE A 18 21.33 -19.02 16.38
C ILE A 18 21.67 -18.21 15.13
N TYR A 19 22.70 -18.61 14.38
CA TYR A 19 23.09 -17.94 13.14
C TYR A 19 21.98 -18.01 12.08
N GLN A 20 21.40 -19.20 11.86
CA GLN A 20 20.27 -19.36 10.94
C GLN A 20 19.08 -18.51 11.35
N THR A 21 18.75 -18.49 12.65
CA THR A 21 17.64 -17.67 13.17
C THR A 21 17.91 -16.18 12.94
N ALA A 22 19.12 -15.70 13.19
CA ALA A 22 19.49 -14.30 12.99
C ALA A 22 19.42 -13.88 11.51
N VAL A 23 19.99 -14.67 10.59
CA VAL A 23 19.98 -14.39 9.14
C VAL A 23 18.58 -14.47 8.56
N ILE A 24 17.77 -15.45 8.99
CA ILE A 24 16.36 -15.57 8.58
C ILE A 24 15.56 -14.37 9.08
N ASN A 25 15.79 -13.93 10.32
CA ASN A 25 15.07 -12.78 10.88
C ASN A 25 15.42 -11.47 10.15
N GLU A 26 16.70 -11.26 9.84
CA GLU A 26 17.14 -10.06 9.13
C GLU A 26 16.65 -10.04 7.67
N SER A 27 16.66 -11.19 6.99
CA SER A 27 16.10 -11.29 5.63
C SER A 27 14.59 -11.04 5.62
N ARG A 28 13.83 -11.57 6.59
CA ARG A 28 12.39 -11.29 6.75
C ARG A 28 12.13 -9.81 7.02
N LYS A 29 12.93 -9.17 7.89
CA LYS A 29 12.81 -7.74 8.18
C LYS A 29 12.97 -6.88 6.93
N ARG A 30 14.01 -7.14 6.13
CA ARG A 30 14.25 -6.39 4.87
C ARG A 30 13.14 -6.60 3.85
N LYS A 31 12.60 -7.82 3.73
CA LYS A 31 11.44 -8.09 2.86
C LYS A 31 10.25 -7.23 3.27
N ASN A 32 9.89 -7.25 4.54
CA ASN A 32 8.79 -6.44 5.06
C ASN A 32 9.02 -4.95 4.80
N GLU A 33 10.21 -4.42 5.08
CA GLU A 33 10.56 -3.02 4.81
C GLU A 33 10.39 -2.65 3.33
N LEU A 34 10.87 -3.51 2.42
CA LEU A 34 10.69 -3.31 0.98
C LEU A 34 9.22 -3.35 0.56
N GLN A 35 8.41 -4.26 1.12
CA GLN A 35 6.97 -4.31 0.86
C GLN A 35 6.25 -3.04 1.32
N TYR A 36 6.59 -2.51 2.50
CA TYR A 36 6.04 -1.24 2.98
C TYR A 36 6.47 -0.04 2.14
N LEU A 37 7.70 -0.02 1.63
CA LEU A 37 8.16 0.99 0.68
C LEU A 37 7.40 0.91 -0.64
N LEU A 38 7.24 -0.29 -1.21
CA LEU A 38 6.45 -0.51 -2.42
C LEU A 38 4.99 -0.14 -2.21
N ALA A 39 4.43 -0.43 -1.03
CA ALA A 39 3.09 0.00 -0.65
C ALA A 39 2.94 1.52 -0.58
N GLY A 40 3.94 2.22 -0.04
CA GLY A 40 3.99 3.68 -0.05
C GLY A 40 4.05 4.26 -1.46
N ILE A 41 4.88 3.70 -2.34
CA ILE A 41 4.99 4.16 -3.75
C ILE A 41 3.67 3.87 -4.50
N ASN A 42 3.07 2.69 -4.30
CA ASN A 42 1.79 2.33 -4.89
C ASN A 42 0.68 3.30 -4.48
N ALA A 43 0.57 3.60 -3.19
CA ALA A 43 -0.42 4.56 -2.67
C ALA A 43 -0.23 5.96 -3.26
N ALA A 44 1.02 6.44 -3.33
CA ALA A 44 1.34 7.74 -3.93
C ALA A 44 1.02 7.79 -5.43
N ALA A 45 1.31 6.72 -6.17
CA ALA A 45 1.00 6.59 -7.59
C ALA A 45 -0.51 6.61 -7.84
N ASN A 46 -1.28 5.85 -7.06
CA ASN A 46 -2.75 5.85 -7.11
C ASN A 46 -3.34 7.23 -6.79
N GLN A 47 -2.83 7.91 -5.75
CA GLN A 47 -3.28 9.26 -5.41
C GLN A 47 -3.02 10.25 -6.55
N LYS A 48 -1.84 10.15 -7.19
CA LYS A 48 -1.48 11.02 -8.31
C LYS A 48 -2.32 10.74 -9.56
N GLN A 49 -2.60 9.46 -9.84
CA GLN A 49 -3.51 9.04 -10.90
C GLN A 49 -4.90 9.64 -10.72
N GLN A 50 -5.46 9.59 -9.50
CA GLN A 50 -6.76 10.21 -9.21
C GLN A 50 -6.71 11.74 -9.33
N ALA A 51 -5.65 12.38 -8.82
CA ALA A 51 -5.50 13.83 -8.92
C ALA A 51 -5.45 14.29 -10.38
N TRP A 52 -4.71 13.59 -11.24
CA TRP A 52 -4.67 13.89 -12.67
C TRP A 52 -5.98 13.58 -13.37
N GLN A 53 -6.67 12.49 -13.02
CA GLN A 53 -8.01 12.21 -13.54
C GLN A 53 -8.99 13.35 -13.22
N ASN A 54 -8.97 13.86 -11.99
CA ASN A 54 -9.81 14.99 -11.58
C ASN A 54 -9.44 16.27 -12.33
N GLN A 55 -8.15 16.55 -12.56
CA GLN A 55 -7.72 17.70 -13.34
C GLN A 55 -8.14 17.60 -14.80
N ILE A 56 -8.01 16.43 -15.42
CA ILE A 56 -8.44 16.19 -16.81
C ILE A 56 -9.95 16.43 -16.96
N LEU A 57 -10.75 16.03 -15.98
CA LEU A 57 -12.21 16.25 -16.00
C LEU A 57 -12.61 17.74 -15.96
N LEU A 58 -11.73 18.60 -15.47
CA LEU A 58 -11.94 20.05 -15.44
C LEU A 58 -11.50 20.75 -16.73
N LEU A 59 -10.81 20.05 -17.64
CA LEU A 59 -10.36 20.63 -18.89
C LEU A 59 -11.54 20.78 -19.87
N PRO A 60 -11.61 21.89 -20.61
CA PRO A 60 -12.59 22.04 -21.68
C PRO A 60 -12.30 21.02 -22.80
N PRO A 61 -13.33 20.62 -23.58
CA PRO A 61 -13.13 19.78 -24.75
C PRO A 61 -12.11 20.43 -25.72
N PRO A 62 -11.15 19.67 -26.26
CA PRO A 62 -10.16 20.20 -27.17
C PRO A 62 -10.83 20.65 -28.48
N ASN A 63 -10.60 21.91 -28.88
CA ASN A 63 -11.20 22.49 -30.08
C ASN A 63 -10.16 22.70 -31.20
N THR A 64 -8.87 22.68 -30.86
CA THR A 64 -7.77 22.78 -31.81
C THR A 64 -6.92 21.51 -31.82
N SER A 65 -6.10 21.35 -32.86
CA SER A 65 -5.12 20.25 -32.93
C SER A 65 -4.04 20.35 -31.85
N GLU A 66 -3.77 21.55 -31.35
CA GLU A 66 -2.84 21.80 -30.25
C GLU A 66 -3.46 21.37 -28.91
N ASP A 67 -4.71 21.75 -28.65
CA ASP A 67 -5.44 21.31 -27.45
C ASP A 67 -5.56 19.79 -27.39
N LEU A 68 -5.76 19.14 -28.54
CA LEU A 68 -5.83 17.68 -28.62
C LEU A 68 -4.51 17.03 -28.17
N LYS A 69 -3.36 17.60 -28.56
CA LYS A 69 -2.05 17.10 -28.12
C LYS A 69 -1.86 17.28 -26.62
N ILE A 70 -2.28 18.42 -26.07
CA ILE A 70 -2.22 18.67 -24.63
C ILE A 70 -3.09 17.66 -23.87
N ALA A 71 -4.33 17.44 -24.33
CA ALA A 71 -5.22 16.46 -23.74
C ALA A 71 -4.62 15.04 -23.76
N GLN A 72 -4.00 14.64 -24.87
CA GLN A 72 -3.30 13.36 -24.99
C GLN A 72 -2.12 13.25 -24.01
N LEU A 73 -1.33 14.31 -23.84
CA LEU A 73 -0.22 14.34 -22.88
C LEU A 73 -0.71 14.20 -21.43
N CYS A 74 -1.81 14.87 -21.07
CA CYS A 74 -2.42 14.74 -19.74
C CYS A 74 -2.91 13.31 -19.48
N VAL A 75 -3.60 12.70 -20.45
CA VAL A 75 -4.05 11.31 -20.36
C VAL A 75 -2.86 10.36 -20.24
N ARG A 76 -1.80 10.57 -21.02
CA ARG A 76 -0.58 9.77 -20.94
C ARG A 76 0.06 9.84 -19.56
N ALA A 77 0.19 11.03 -18.98
CA ALA A 77 0.76 11.21 -17.65
C ALA A 77 -0.06 10.45 -16.58
N ARG A 78 -1.40 10.51 -16.65
CA ARG A 78 -2.29 9.70 -15.80
C ARG A 78 -2.01 8.21 -15.94
N ASP A 79 -1.87 7.73 -17.16
CA ASP A 79 -1.64 6.31 -17.45
C ASP A 79 -0.25 5.85 -16.95
N ASP A 80 0.77 6.69 -17.05
CA ASP A 80 2.11 6.40 -16.50
C ASP A 80 2.07 6.25 -14.96
N ALA A 81 1.27 7.05 -14.25
CA ALA A 81 1.07 6.87 -12.80
C ALA A 81 0.34 5.55 -12.49
N MET A 82 -0.64 5.15 -13.29
CA MET A 82 -1.31 3.87 -13.15
C MET A 82 -0.34 2.70 -13.39
N GLU A 83 0.52 2.81 -14.40
CA GLU A 83 1.55 1.82 -14.70
C GLU A 83 2.54 1.67 -13.54
N LEU A 84 2.99 2.77 -12.93
CA LEU A 84 3.82 2.73 -11.71
C LEU A 84 3.12 2.01 -10.54
N ALA A 85 1.83 2.26 -10.33
CA ALA A 85 1.04 1.52 -9.33
C ALA A 85 1.03 0.01 -9.63
N ASN A 86 0.77 -0.38 -10.88
CA ASN A 86 0.73 -1.79 -11.26
C ASN A 86 2.11 -2.48 -11.13
N LEU A 87 3.19 -1.81 -11.52
CA LEU A 87 4.55 -2.32 -11.39
C LEU A 87 4.96 -2.49 -9.93
N THR A 88 4.60 -1.54 -9.06
CA THR A 88 4.88 -1.64 -7.63
C THR A 88 4.11 -2.77 -6.97
N SER A 89 2.84 -3.00 -7.36
CA SER A 89 2.08 -4.19 -6.93
C SER A 89 2.71 -5.49 -7.40
N ALA A 90 3.15 -5.57 -8.66
CA ALA A 90 3.79 -6.76 -9.20
C ALA A 90 5.11 -7.06 -8.48
N LEU A 91 5.96 -6.05 -8.27
CA LEU A 91 7.22 -6.19 -7.54
C LEU A 91 6.98 -6.65 -6.09
N GLU A 92 5.98 -6.09 -5.43
CA GLU A 92 5.62 -6.45 -4.05
C GLU A 92 5.18 -7.92 -3.96
N GLY A 93 4.34 -8.36 -4.89
CA GLY A 93 3.92 -9.77 -4.99
C GLY A 93 5.07 -10.75 -5.28
N THR A 94 6.19 -10.30 -5.86
CA THR A 94 7.39 -11.15 -6.01
C THR A 94 8.21 -11.31 -4.73
N ILE A 95 8.04 -10.43 -3.73
CA ILE A 95 8.79 -10.46 -2.47
C ILE A 95 8.19 -11.49 -1.51
N ASP A 96 6.86 -11.43 -1.34
CA ASP A 96 6.07 -12.36 -0.55
C ASP A 96 4.66 -12.48 -1.18
N PRO A 97 4.39 -13.53 -1.98
CA PRO A 97 3.11 -13.71 -2.65
C PRO A 97 1.92 -13.90 -1.70
N ASP A 98 2.18 -14.38 -0.48
CA ASP A 98 1.14 -14.78 0.47
C ASP A 98 0.72 -13.61 1.39
N ASN A 99 1.51 -12.54 1.45
CA ASN A 99 1.28 -11.41 2.34
C ASN A 99 1.54 -10.09 1.64
N SER A 100 0.50 -9.33 1.33
CA SER A 100 0.63 -8.04 0.65
C SER A 100 0.51 -6.86 1.60
N ALA A 101 1.59 -6.07 1.70
CA ALA A 101 1.58 -4.81 2.43
C ALA A 101 0.70 -3.75 1.74
N ILE A 102 0.59 -3.82 0.40
CA ILE A 102 -0.31 -2.96 -0.39
C ILE A 102 -1.76 -3.21 0.00
N VAL A 103 -2.21 -4.47 -0.04
CA VAL A 103 -3.58 -4.84 0.35
C VAL A 103 -3.85 -4.44 1.79
N THR A 104 -2.91 -4.74 2.70
CA THR A 104 -3.04 -4.39 4.11
C THR A 104 -3.19 -2.87 4.33
N MET A 105 -2.46 -2.04 3.59
CA MET A 105 -2.63 -0.58 3.65
C MET A 105 -3.97 -0.13 3.07
N MET A 106 -4.41 -0.71 1.95
CA MET A 106 -5.69 -0.38 1.33
C MET A 106 -6.86 -0.73 2.24
N ASP A 107 -6.84 -1.89 2.89
CA ASP A 107 -7.86 -2.31 3.85
C ASP A 107 -7.90 -1.36 5.06
N LYS A 108 -6.75 -0.97 5.60
CA LYS A 108 -6.67 0.05 6.66
C LYS A 108 -7.28 1.39 6.21
N TYR A 109 -7.00 1.81 4.99
CA TYR A 109 -7.57 3.05 4.45
C TYR A 109 -9.10 2.94 4.29
N ARG A 110 -9.59 1.81 3.78
CA ARG A 110 -11.03 1.52 3.70
C ARG A 110 -11.68 1.59 5.08
N ASP A 111 -11.08 0.98 6.10
CA ASP A 111 -11.59 1.01 7.47
C ASP A 111 -11.63 2.43 8.04
N ILE A 112 -10.62 3.25 7.77
CA ILE A 112 -10.60 4.67 8.16
C ILE A 112 -11.77 5.41 7.52
N VAL A 113 -12.01 5.21 6.22
CA VAL A 113 -13.13 5.86 5.50
C VAL A 113 -14.48 5.41 6.04
N ILE A 114 -14.66 4.11 6.31
CA ILE A 114 -15.90 3.57 6.90
C ILE A 114 -16.15 4.21 8.26
N LYS A 115 -15.14 4.22 9.14
CA LYS A 115 -15.24 4.83 10.47
C LYS A 115 -15.55 6.33 10.40
N ASN A 116 -14.92 7.06 9.48
CA ASN A 116 -15.21 8.48 9.27
C ASN A 116 -16.66 8.71 8.84
N ASN A 117 -17.19 7.86 7.94
CA ASN A 117 -18.57 7.94 7.51
C ASN A 117 -19.56 7.59 8.64
N GLU A 118 -19.23 6.61 9.48
CA GLU A 118 -20.01 6.26 10.67
C GLU A 118 -20.06 7.41 11.67
N ILE A 119 -18.92 8.05 11.95
CA ILE A 119 -18.84 9.24 12.81
C ILE A 119 -19.67 10.39 12.24
N ALA A 120 -19.54 10.68 10.94
CA ALA A 120 -20.32 11.73 10.28
C ALA A 120 -21.82 11.47 10.33
N ARG A 121 -22.26 10.22 10.18
CA ARG A 121 -23.66 9.81 10.34
C ARG A 121 -24.13 9.97 11.77
N ALA A 122 -23.36 9.50 12.75
CA ALA A 122 -23.67 9.64 14.17
C ALA A 122 -23.82 11.11 14.57
N ALA A 123 -22.90 11.98 14.12
CA ALA A 123 -22.94 13.42 14.35
C ALA A 123 -24.12 14.11 13.62
N GLY A 124 -24.54 13.60 12.47
CA GLY A 124 -25.72 14.09 11.74
C GLY A 124 -27.07 13.67 12.36
N THR A 125 -27.11 12.57 13.11
CA THR A 125 -28.31 12.11 13.82
C THR A 125 -28.64 12.86 15.12
N GLU A 126 -27.71 13.65 15.66
CA GLU A 126 -27.97 14.47 16.86
C GLU A 126 -28.73 15.79 16.56
N GLY A 127 -29.01 16.10 15.28
CA GLY A 127 -29.62 17.37 14.85
C GLY A 127 -31.09 17.33 14.41
N LEU A 128 -31.77 16.18 14.40
CA LEU A 128 -33.15 16.06 13.89
C LEU A 128 -34.10 15.30 14.84
N GLY A 129 -33.81 15.32 16.13
CA GLY A 129 -34.56 14.58 17.14
C GLY A 129 -35.39 15.44 18.10
N GLU A 130 -35.91 16.61 17.73
CA GLU A 130 -36.96 17.30 18.51
C GLU A 130 -37.54 18.52 17.75
N SER A 131 -38.40 18.28 16.75
CA SER A 131 -39.40 19.28 16.35
C SER A 131 -40.48 18.63 15.49
N THR A 132 -41.43 17.97 16.14
CA THR A 132 -42.83 17.86 15.69
C THR A 132 -43.68 17.30 16.83
N ASN A 133 -44.32 18.18 17.59
CA ASN A 133 -45.75 18.15 17.91
C ASN A 133 -46.07 19.14 19.04
N ASN A 134 -46.54 20.32 18.65
CA ASN A 134 -47.69 21.03 19.24
C ASN A 134 -48.12 22.16 18.31
#